data_AF-L0KX96-F1
#
_entry.id   AF-L0KX96-F1
#
_cell.length_a   1.000
_cell.length_b   1.000
_cell.length_c   1.000
_cell.angle_alpha   90.00
_cell.angle_beta   90.00
_cell.angle_gamma   90.00
#
_symmetry.space_group_name_H-M   'P 1'
#
loop_
_entity.id
_entity.type
_entity.pdbx_description
1 polymer ?
#
loop_
_entity_poly.entity_id
_entity_poly.type
_entity_poly.pdbx_seq_one_letter_code
_entity_poly.pdbx_strand_id
1 'polypeptide(L)'
;MRPERKMVVCENNGLVIKKIALSYRKMNGEEIFLLDAEAEVEEKTKYRTADELYKRIEDNFINIGLLKRVDMSSMSDDVIRELILKKHEKEENFLNAGAERGFKLADDIDPDDILRFYIALTPEERVEFNCNP
;
A
#
# COMPACT_ATOMS: atom_id res chain seq x y z
N MET A 1 32.24 -16.17 -14.77
CA MET A 1 32.84 -14.87 -14.38
C MET A 1 31.85 -14.21 -13.43
N ARG A 2 32.24 -13.77 -12.23
CA ARG A 2 31.28 -13.19 -11.26
C ARG A 2 30.87 -11.78 -11.71
N PRO A 3 29.58 -11.42 -11.71
CA PRO A 3 29.16 -10.06 -12.03
C PRO A 3 29.64 -9.11 -10.92
N GLU A 4 30.47 -8.14 -11.30
CA GLU A 4 31.00 -7.12 -10.40
C GLU A 4 30.67 -5.72 -10.94
N ARG A 5 30.36 -4.78 -10.05
CA ARG A 5 30.16 -3.37 -10.42
C ARG A 5 31.12 -2.47 -9.67
N LYS A 6 31.71 -1.51 -10.39
CA LYS A 6 32.46 -0.42 -9.77
C LYS A 6 31.47 0.58 -9.18
N MET A 7 31.54 0.81 -7.88
CA MET A 7 30.73 1.77 -7.17
C MET A 7 31.62 2.75 -6.41
N VAL A 8 31.21 4.01 -6.36
CA VAL A 8 31.82 5.02 -5.51
C VAL A 8 31.24 4.84 -4.11
N VAL A 9 32.08 4.61 -3.11
CA VAL A 9 31.70 4.47 -1.70
C VAL A 9 32.49 5.47 -0.86
N CYS A 10 31.86 5.99 0.20
CA CYS A 10 32.49 6.91 1.13
C CYS A 10 33.08 6.12 2.30
N GLU A 11 34.41 6.15 2.44
CA GLU A 11 35.13 5.52 3.57
C GLU A 11 36.14 6.52 4.12
N ASN A 12 36.26 6.60 5.45
CA ASN A 12 37.22 7.48 6.14
C ASN A 12 37.22 8.93 5.62
N ASN A 13 36.02 9.53 5.47
CA ASN A 13 35.80 10.89 4.94
C ASN A 13 36.32 11.14 3.51
N GLY A 14 36.56 10.09 2.71
CA GLY A 14 36.94 10.18 1.30
C GLY A 14 36.08 9.32 0.39
N LEU A 15 35.92 9.73 -0.86
CA LEU A 15 35.23 8.94 -1.90
C LEU A 15 36.24 8.01 -2.60
N VAL A 16 35.98 6.72 -2.59
CA VAL A 16 36.84 5.70 -3.24
C VAL A 16 36.00 4.79 -4.14
N ILE A 17 36.59 4.34 -5.26
CA ILE A 17 35.93 3.42 -6.19
C ILE A 17 36.27 1.97 -5.78
N LYS A 18 35.25 1.18 -5.42
CA LYS A 18 35.41 -0.25 -5.13
C LYS A 18 34.64 -1.10 -6.13
N LYS A 19 35.17 -2.30 -6.40
CA LYS A 19 34.43 -3.35 -7.10
C LYS A 19 33.65 -4.14 -6.05
N ILE A 20 32.33 -4.19 -6.21
CA ILE A 20 31.45 -4.95 -5.33
C ILE A 20 30.89 -6.10 -6.15
N ALA A 21 30.98 -7.31 -5.60
CA ALA A 21 30.36 -8.49 -6.18
C ALA A 21 28.84 -8.34 -6.11
N LEU A 22 28.16 -8.53 -7.23
CA LEU A 22 26.69 -8.48 -7.31
C LEU A 22 26.08 -9.84 -6.98
N SER A 23 26.66 -10.56 -6.02
CA SER A 23 26.10 -11.80 -5.48
C SER A 23 26.23 -11.84 -3.96
N TYR A 24 25.28 -12.49 -3.30
CA TYR A 24 25.42 -12.85 -1.89
C TYR A 24 25.04 -14.32 -1.70
N ARG A 25 25.68 -14.97 -0.73
CA ARG A 25 25.42 -16.37 -0.39
C ARG A 25 24.47 -16.44 0.80
N LYS A 26 23.32 -17.08 0.63
CA LYS A 26 22.36 -17.39 1.70
C LYS A 26 22.96 -18.44 2.66
N MET A 27 22.42 -18.52 3.88
CA MET A 27 22.90 -19.47 4.90
C MET A 27 22.74 -20.95 4.51
N ASN A 28 21.84 -21.25 3.57
CA ASN A 28 21.66 -22.58 2.97
C ASN A 28 22.73 -22.93 1.90
N GLY A 29 23.70 -22.05 1.64
CA GLY A 29 24.78 -22.24 0.67
C GLY A 29 24.46 -21.77 -0.75
N GLU A 30 23.21 -21.36 -1.02
CA GLU A 30 22.76 -20.85 -2.31
C GLU A 30 23.34 -19.46 -2.60
N GLU A 31 23.87 -19.25 -3.81
CA GLU A 31 24.45 -17.99 -4.25
C GLU A 31 23.45 -17.25 -5.15
N ILE A 32 22.97 -16.09 -4.70
CA ILE A 32 21.99 -15.28 -5.42
C ILE A 32 22.70 -14.11 -6.08
N PHE A 33 22.48 -13.96 -7.39
CA PHE A 33 22.95 -12.80 -8.14
C PHE A 33 21.90 -11.69 -8.09
N LEU A 34 22.32 -10.49 -7.71
CA LEU A 34 21.46 -9.30 -7.57
C LEU A 34 20.78 -8.88 -8.89
N LEU A 35 21.23 -9.43 -10.04
CA LEU A 35 20.66 -9.18 -11.36
C LEU A 35 19.73 -10.31 -11.84
N ASP A 36 19.80 -11.51 -11.24
CA ASP A 36 18.91 -12.65 -11.56
C ASP A 36 17.67 -12.68 -10.65
N ALA A 37 17.52 -11.69 -9.76
CA ALA A 37 16.31 -11.48 -8.99
C ALA A 37 15.22 -10.82 -9.87
N GLU A 38 14.83 -11.48 -10.97
CA GLU A 38 13.46 -11.33 -11.48
C GLU A 38 12.52 -12.00 -10.48
N ALA A 39 12.30 -11.28 -9.38
CA ALA A 39 11.14 -11.28 -8.49
C ALA A 39 10.35 -12.59 -8.36
N GLU A 40 10.91 -13.58 -7.66
CA GLU A 40 10.06 -14.35 -6.75
C GLU A 40 9.65 -13.42 -5.61
N VAL A 41 8.50 -12.78 -5.77
CA VAL A 41 7.85 -11.98 -4.74
C VAL A 41 7.48 -12.94 -3.62
N GLU A 42 8.36 -13.04 -2.61
CA GLU A 42 8.03 -13.67 -1.32
C GLU A 42 6.66 -13.19 -0.85
N GLU A 43 5.75 -14.14 -0.60
CA GLU A 43 4.43 -13.91 -0.04
C GLU A 43 4.54 -13.04 1.21
N LYS A 44 4.08 -11.78 1.09
CA LYS A 44 4.09 -10.84 2.20
C LYS A 44 3.04 -11.27 3.22
N THR A 45 3.47 -11.71 4.39
CA THR A 45 2.69 -11.51 5.63
C THR A 45 2.73 -10.02 5.95
N LYS A 46 1.85 -9.25 5.28
CA LYS A 46 1.99 -7.80 5.09
C LYS A 46 1.53 -6.97 6.31
N TYR A 47 0.87 -7.58 7.30
CA TYR A 47 0.36 -6.94 8.52
C TYR A 47 0.53 -7.85 9.74
N ARG A 48 0.95 -7.30 10.89
CA ARG A 48 1.20 -8.07 12.12
C ARG A 48 -0.05 -8.22 12.99
N THR A 49 -1.03 -7.33 12.85
CA THR A 49 -2.31 -7.35 13.59
C THR A 49 -3.48 -6.87 12.71
N ALA A 50 -4.71 -7.20 13.11
CA ALA A 50 -5.92 -6.69 12.47
C ALA A 50 -6.00 -5.15 12.53
N ASP A 51 -5.59 -4.55 13.64
CA ASP A 51 -5.57 -3.09 13.80
C ASP A 51 -4.63 -2.40 12.80
N GLU A 52 -3.48 -3.01 12.50
CA GLU A 52 -2.55 -2.50 11.48
C GLU A 52 -3.16 -2.56 10.07
N LEU A 53 -3.89 -3.63 9.77
CA LEU A 53 -4.61 -3.79 8.51
C LEU A 53 -5.72 -2.74 8.36
N TYR A 54 -6.60 -2.62 9.36
CA TYR A 54 -7.70 -1.66 9.36
C TYR A 54 -7.19 -0.22 9.24
N LYS A 55 -6.13 0.12 9.97
CA LYS A 55 -5.51 1.45 9.87
C LYS A 55 -5.02 1.73 8.45
N ARG A 56 -4.42 0.73 7.78
CA ARG A 56 -3.93 0.90 6.41
C ARG A 56 -5.07 1.09 5.40
N ILE A 57 -6.17 0.37 5.58
CA ILE A 57 -7.40 0.53 4.80
C ILE A 57 -7.94 1.96 4.96
N GLU A 58 -8.09 2.43 6.20
CA GLU A 58 -8.59 3.78 6.47
C GLU A 58 -7.67 4.86 5.92
N ASP A 59 -6.35 4.72 6.10
CA ASP A 59 -5.37 5.65 5.53
C ASP A 59 -5.48 5.71 4.00
N ASN A 60 -5.73 4.58 3.32
CA ASN A 60 -5.93 4.55 1.87
C ASN A 60 -7.23 5.25 1.45
N PHE A 61 -8.33 5.06 2.17
CA PHE A 61 -9.57 5.79 1.92
C PHE A 61 -9.40 7.31 2.10
N ILE A 62 -8.60 7.74 3.08
CA ILE A 62 -8.27 9.16 3.27
C ILE A 62 -7.41 9.65 2.10
N ASN A 63 -6.41 8.88 1.66
CA ASN A 63 -5.51 9.26 0.57
C ASN A 63 -6.23 9.46 -0.77
N ILE A 64 -7.21 8.61 -1.07
CA ILE A 64 -8.02 8.74 -2.29
C ILE A 64 -9.14 9.77 -2.14
N GLY A 65 -9.29 10.40 -0.97
CA GLY A 65 -10.28 11.45 -0.71
C GLY A 65 -11.69 10.95 -0.37
N LEU A 66 -11.92 9.64 -0.35
CA LEU A 66 -13.21 9.03 0.01
C LEU A 66 -13.65 9.44 1.42
N LEU A 67 -12.68 9.42 2.36
CA LEU A 67 -12.89 9.82 3.75
C LEU A 67 -12.06 11.04 4.11
N LYS A 68 -12.51 11.77 5.14
CA LYS A 68 -11.83 12.94 5.68
C LYS A 68 -11.78 12.83 7.20
N ARG A 69 -10.68 13.30 7.79
CA ARG A 69 -10.55 13.39 9.25
C ARG A 69 -11.40 14.56 9.74
N VAL A 70 -12.26 14.30 10.72
CA VAL A 70 -13.15 15.29 11.33
C VAL A 70 -12.91 15.30 12.82
N ASP A 71 -12.78 16.49 13.41
CA ASP A 71 -12.73 16.64 14.86
C ASP A 71 -14.15 16.54 15.43
N MET A 72 -14.38 15.54 16.28
CA MET A 72 -15.67 15.25 16.91
C MET A 72 -15.76 15.76 18.35
N SER A 73 -14.73 16.42 18.88
CA SER A 73 -14.64 16.80 20.30
C SER A 73 -15.75 17.73 20.80
N SER A 74 -16.39 18.47 19.90
CA SER A 74 -17.49 19.40 20.20
C SER A 74 -18.86 18.93 19.71
N MET A 75 -18.95 17.71 19.18
CA MET A 75 -20.19 17.15 18.60
C MET A 75 -20.98 16.36 19.64
N SER A 76 -22.30 16.29 19.47
CA SER A 76 -23.15 15.41 20.28
C SER A 76 -23.02 13.95 19.81
N ASP A 77 -23.30 13.01 20.72
CA ASP A 77 -23.27 11.57 20.43
C ASP A 77 -24.15 11.18 19.23
N ASP A 78 -25.31 11.81 19.07
CA ASP A 78 -26.21 11.56 17.94
C ASP A 78 -25.59 11.96 16.61
N VAL A 79 -24.91 13.11 16.56
CA VAL A 79 -24.19 13.58 15.36
C VAL A 79 -23.01 12.66 15.07
N ILE A 80 -22.27 12.23 16.10
CA ILE A 80 -21.15 11.30 15.95
C ILE A 80 -21.64 9.97 15.35
N ARG A 81 -22.75 9.42 15.85
CA ARG A 81 -23.35 8.18 15.31
C ARG A 81 -23.77 8.34 13.86
N GLU A 82 -24.41 9.45 13.51
CA GLU A 82 -24.80 9.71 12.12
C GLU A 82 -23.58 9.78 11.19
N LEU A 83 -22.49 10.41 11.63
CA LEU A 83 -21.24 10.48 10.87
C LEU A 83 -20.57 9.11 10.69
N ILE A 84 -20.59 8.27 11.72
CA ILE A 84 -20.08 6.89 11.64
C ILE A 84 -20.89 6.06 10.64
N LEU A 85 -22.22 6.17 10.67
CA LEU A 85 -23.08 5.47 9.70
C LEU A 85 -22.79 5.92 8.26
N LYS A 86 -22.69 7.23 8.04
CA LYS A 86 -22.32 7.80 6.73
C LYS A 86 -20.92 7.36 6.28
N LYS A 87 -19.96 7.21 7.19
CA LYS A 87 -18.63 6.65 6.90
C LYS A 87 -18.77 5.22 6.36
N HIS A 88 -19.47 4.36 7.09
CA HIS A 88 -19.62 2.95 6.69
C HIS A 88 -20.35 2.79 5.36
N GLU A 89 -21.41 3.56 5.13
CA GLU A 89 -22.14 3.54 3.85
C GLU A 89 -21.23 3.90 2.66
N LYS A 90 -20.35 4.90 2.83
CA LYS A 90 -19.38 5.27 1.79
C LYS A 90 -18.33 4.18 1.53
N GLU A 91 -17.80 3.61 2.61
CA GLU A 91 -16.82 2.51 2.53
C GLU A 91 -17.43 1.31 1.80
N GLU A 92 -18.63 0.89 2.22
CA GLU A 92 -19.36 -0.24 1.65
C GLU A 92 -19.68 -0.03 0.17
N ASN A 93 -20.20 1.14 -0.21
CA ASN A 93 -20.50 1.46 -1.61
C ASN A 93 -19.26 1.39 -2.51
N PHE A 94 -18.12 1.91 -2.02
CA PHE A 94 -16.86 1.88 -2.76
C PHE A 94 -16.31 0.44 -2.88
N LEU A 95 -16.31 -0.32 -1.79
CA LEU A 95 -15.81 -1.69 -1.77
C LEU A 95 -16.66 -2.62 -2.65
N ASN A 96 -17.99 -2.50 -2.58
CA ASN A 96 -18.91 -3.28 -3.40
C ASN A 96 -18.73 -2.98 -4.89
N ALA A 97 -18.64 -1.70 -5.27
CA ALA A 97 -18.39 -1.32 -6.66
C ALA A 97 -17.07 -1.87 -7.20
N GLY A 98 -16.03 -1.90 -6.36
CA GLY A 98 -14.76 -2.51 -6.71
C GLY A 98 -14.85 -4.04 -6.83
N ALA A 99 -15.56 -4.70 -5.92
CA ALA A 99 -15.79 -6.14 -5.96
C ALA A 99 -16.58 -6.57 -7.21
N GLU A 100 -17.63 -5.83 -7.59
CA GLU A 100 -18.41 -6.04 -8.82
C GLU A 100 -17.55 -5.93 -10.10
N ARG A 101 -16.49 -5.13 -10.05
CA ARG A 101 -15.49 -4.99 -11.13
C ARG A 101 -14.34 -5.99 -11.06
N GLY A 102 -14.38 -6.94 -10.12
CA GLY A 102 -13.42 -8.02 -9.99
C GLY A 102 -12.18 -7.71 -9.14
N PHE A 103 -12.18 -6.60 -8.39
CA PHE A 103 -11.13 -6.33 -7.40
C PHE A 103 -11.39 -7.14 -6.11
N LYS A 104 -10.32 -7.50 -5.39
CA LYS A 104 -10.43 -8.26 -4.12
C LYS A 104 -10.78 -7.33 -2.95
N LEU A 105 -12.02 -6.85 -2.94
CA LEU A 105 -12.51 -5.84 -1.99
C LEU A 105 -13.69 -6.32 -1.11
N ALA A 106 -14.13 -7.56 -1.26
CA ALA A 106 -15.23 -8.14 -0.48
C ALA A 106 -14.75 -8.93 0.77
N ASP A 107 -13.72 -9.76 0.61
CA ASP A 107 -13.14 -10.61 1.67
C ASP A 107 -11.61 -10.55 1.61
N ASP A 108 -10.93 -10.66 2.76
CA ASP A 108 -9.47 -10.65 2.88
C ASP A 108 -8.77 -9.53 2.08
N ILE A 109 -9.30 -8.31 2.22
CA ILE A 109 -8.88 -7.12 1.48
C ILE A 109 -7.37 -6.89 1.61
N ASP A 110 -6.63 -6.86 0.49
CA ASP A 110 -5.32 -6.19 0.44
C ASP A 110 -5.58 -4.69 0.36
N PRO A 111 -5.11 -3.87 1.33
CA PRO A 111 -5.30 -2.43 1.30
C PRO A 111 -4.85 -1.77 -0.01
N ASP A 112 -3.86 -2.34 -0.70
CA ASP A 112 -3.39 -1.80 -1.98
C ASP A 112 -4.42 -1.97 -3.10
N ASP A 113 -5.38 -2.90 -2.98
CA ASP A 113 -6.45 -3.08 -3.97
C ASP A 113 -7.44 -1.91 -3.98
N ILE A 114 -7.57 -1.17 -2.87
CA ILE A 114 -8.32 0.10 -2.80
C ILE A 114 -7.70 1.13 -3.76
N LEU A 115 -6.36 1.23 -3.75
CA LEU A 115 -5.62 2.15 -4.60
C LEU A 115 -5.69 1.73 -6.07
N ARG A 116 -5.61 0.43 -6.34
CA ARG A 116 -5.73 -0.11 -7.71
C ARG A 116 -7.11 0.16 -8.29
N PHE A 117 -8.16 -0.05 -7.50
CA PHE A 117 -9.51 0.25 -7.93
C PHE A 117 -9.66 1.74 -8.21
N TYR A 118 -9.22 2.62 -7.30
CA TYR A 118 -9.25 4.06 -7.50
C TYR A 118 -8.52 4.52 -8.78
N ILE A 119 -7.34 3.96 -9.09
CA ILE A 119 -6.59 4.28 -10.32
C ILE A 119 -7.36 3.85 -11.57
N ALA A 120 -8.10 2.75 -11.50
CA ALA A 120 -8.91 2.24 -12.59
C ALA A 120 -10.19 3.07 -12.84
N LEU A 121 -10.61 3.91 -11.89
CA LEU A 121 -11.73 4.83 -12.06
C LEU A 121 -11.37 5.98 -13.00
N THR A 122 -12.32 6.33 -13.86
CA THR A 122 -12.33 7.58 -14.63
C THR A 122 -12.49 8.79 -13.70
N PRO A 123 -12.07 10.00 -14.13
CA PRO A 123 -12.28 11.21 -13.33
C PRO A 123 -13.74 11.44 -12.93
N GLU A 124 -14.69 11.13 -13.82
CA GLU A 124 -16.13 11.25 -13.57
C GLU A 124 -16.58 10.30 -12.46
N GLU A 125 -16.16 9.04 -12.52
CA GLU A 125 -16.49 8.05 -11.49
C GLU A 125 -15.86 8.41 -10.13
N ARG A 126 -14.65 8.98 -10.12
CA ARG A 126 -14.04 9.46 -8.88
C ARG A 126 -14.88 10.54 -8.22
N VAL A 127 -15.44 11.45 -9.01
CA VAL A 127 -16.37 12.47 -8.50
C VAL A 127 -17.66 11.83 -7.98
N GLU A 128 -18.22 10.84 -8.69
CA GLU A 128 -19.42 10.10 -8.24
C GLU A 128 -19.20 9.40 -6.89
N PHE A 129 -18.03 8.77 -6.70
CA PHE A 129 -17.65 8.15 -5.43
C PHE A 129 -17.20 9.15 -4.35
N ASN A 130 -17.18 10.45 -4.63
CA ASN A 130 -16.63 11.49 -3.75
C ASN A 130 -15.14 11.28 -3.40
N CYS A 131 -14.39 10.66 -4.29
CA CYS A 131 -12.94 10.59 -4.24
C CYS A 131 -12.31 11.85 -4.86
N ASN A 132 -11.00 11.99 -4.71
CA ASN A 132 -10.24 13.01 -5.42
C ASN A 132 -10.30 12.74 -6.94
N PRO A 133 -10.51 13.75 -7.79
CA PRO A 133 -10.56 13.57 -9.25
C PRO A 133 -9.20 13.18 -9.86
#